data_AF-A0A1B2F1W7-F1
#
_entry.id   AF-A0A1B2F1W7-F1
#
_cell.length_a   1.000
_cell.length_b   1.000
_cell.length_c   1.000
_cell.angle_alpha   90.00
_cell.angle_beta   90.00
_cell.angle_gamma   90.00
#
_symmetry.space_group_name_H-M   'P 1'
#
loop_
_entity.id
_entity.type
_entity.pdbx_description
1 polymer ?
#
loop_
_entity_poly.entity_id
_entity_poly.type
_entity_poly.pdbx_seq_one_letter_code
_entity_poly.pdbx_strand_id
1 'polypeptide(L)'
;MTTLDEEDRREYYRIEDSIALEISALDTAQAQETDLLQDASPLFNLLSELHLADFESQHLMRQLSEKDRTLAAFLRVQNKRIDLLSAVLAQTLLGEIGKPQRVILSEGGIEFAQTTPIAPGTRLAVKMILMPRALGLLLRARVTHCAPRPDGGHEIGTEFIDMTDAQRQLLARYILQRQQQQRRQALEQNDPAS
;
A
#
# COMPACT_ATOMS: atom_id res chain seq x y z
N MET A 1 5.57 18.94 23.97
CA MET A 1 5.39 17.52 23.59
C MET A 1 5.66 17.41 22.08
N THR A 2 6.88 17.75 21.62
CA THR A 2 7.02 18.26 20.24
C THR A 2 8.42 18.12 19.63
N THR A 3 9.18 17.07 19.96
CA THR A 3 10.43 16.76 19.23
C THR A 3 10.61 15.25 19.03
N LEU A 4 10.29 14.46 20.06
CA LEU A 4 10.35 13.00 20.01
C LEU A 4 9.38 12.41 18.96
N ASP A 5 8.14 12.88 18.86
CA ASP A 5 7.18 12.42 17.84
C ASP A 5 7.58 12.80 16.40
N GLU A 6 8.32 13.89 16.21
CA GLU A 6 8.85 14.25 14.87
C GLU A 6 10.08 13.42 14.50
N GLU A 7 10.90 13.05 15.48
CA GLU A 7 12.07 12.17 15.29
C GLU A 7 11.65 10.71 15.09
N ASP A 8 10.67 10.19 15.84
CA ASP A 8 10.11 8.84 15.66
C ASP A 8 9.44 8.71 14.28
N ARG A 9 8.77 9.76 13.78
CA ARG A 9 8.24 9.80 12.40
C ARG A 9 9.33 9.83 11.33
N ARG A 10 10.60 10.13 11.67
CA ARG A 10 11.75 10.08 10.75
C ARG A 10 12.47 8.72 10.76
N GLU A 11 12.08 7.78 11.62
CA GLU A 11 12.68 6.43 11.62
C GLU A 11 12.23 5.57 10.43
N TYR A 12 11.10 5.89 9.81
CA TYR A 12 10.61 5.16 8.64
C TYR A 12 11.25 5.65 7.34
N TYR A 13 11.76 4.70 6.58
CA TYR A 13 12.23 4.94 5.22
C TYR A 13 11.07 5.39 4.32
N ARG A 14 11.31 6.41 3.48
CA ARG A 14 10.32 6.97 2.55
C ARG A 14 10.71 6.67 1.11
N ILE A 15 9.74 6.33 0.28
CA ILE A 15 9.88 6.22 -1.17
C ILE A 15 8.97 7.23 -1.86
N GLU A 16 9.42 7.76 -2.99
CA GLU A 16 8.53 8.33 -3.98
C GLU A 16 7.99 7.21 -4.85
N ASP A 17 6.68 7.17 -5.08
CA ASP A 17 6.07 6.18 -5.98
C ASP A 17 4.88 6.76 -6.76
N SER A 18 4.41 5.99 -7.75
CA SER A 18 3.19 6.28 -8.50
C SER A 18 2.18 5.17 -8.28
N ILE A 19 1.10 5.48 -7.57
CA ILE A 19 0.09 4.49 -7.16
C ILE A 19 -1.31 4.97 -7.55
N ALA A 20 -2.21 4.04 -7.89
CA ALA A 20 -3.62 4.39 -8.00
C ALA A 20 -4.17 4.53 -6.58
N LEU A 21 -4.81 5.67 -6.31
CA LEU A 21 -5.19 6.09 -4.97
C LEU A 21 -6.59 6.70 -4.99
N GLU A 22 -7.47 6.17 -4.15
CA GLU A 22 -8.77 6.75 -3.84
C GLU A 22 -8.85 7.00 -2.32
N ILE A 23 -9.35 8.18 -1.98
CA ILE A 23 -9.46 8.66 -0.59
C ILE A 23 -10.91 8.96 -0.30
N SER A 24 -11.44 8.39 0.77
CA SER A 24 -12.78 8.71 1.28
C SER A 24 -12.71 9.01 2.77
N ALA A 25 -13.53 9.98 3.22
CA ALA A 25 -13.68 10.23 4.65
C ALA A 25 -14.47 9.09 5.29
N LEU A 26 -13.98 8.59 6.43
CA LEU A 26 -14.71 7.60 7.21
C LEU A 26 -15.82 8.29 8.01
N ASP A 27 -16.99 7.68 8.05
CA ASP A 27 -18.02 8.10 8.99
C ASP A 27 -17.66 7.68 10.43
N THR A 28 -18.45 8.14 11.41
CA THR A 28 -18.19 7.87 12.82
C THR A 28 -18.24 6.38 13.19
N ALA A 29 -19.04 5.57 12.49
CA ALA A 29 -19.16 4.14 12.77
C ALA A 29 -17.93 3.39 12.25
N GLN A 30 -17.57 3.59 10.98
CA GLN A 30 -16.40 2.99 10.35
C GLN A 30 -15.09 3.43 11.00
N ALA A 31 -15.08 4.64 11.56
CA ALA A 31 -13.97 5.17 12.33
C ALA A 31 -13.76 4.47 13.68
N GLN A 32 -14.81 3.91 14.28
CA GLN A 32 -14.77 3.27 15.60
C GLN A 32 -14.67 1.75 15.54
N GLU A 33 -14.94 1.14 14.38
CA GLU A 33 -14.80 -0.29 14.16
C GLU A 33 -13.34 -0.76 14.33
N THR A 34 -13.18 -1.86 15.05
CA THR A 34 -11.88 -2.50 15.29
C THR A 34 -11.56 -3.59 14.25
N ASP A 35 -12.57 -4.03 13.50
CA ASP A 35 -12.42 -5.03 12.45
C ASP A 35 -11.68 -4.46 11.22
N LEU A 36 -11.22 -5.35 10.35
CA LEU A 36 -10.64 -4.98 9.06
C LEU A 36 -11.61 -4.08 8.29
N LEU A 37 -11.11 -2.92 7.83
CA LEU A 37 -11.90 -1.96 7.07
C LEU A 37 -12.50 -2.62 5.82
N GLN A 38 -13.77 -2.32 5.54
CA GLN A 38 -14.46 -2.77 4.34
C GLN A 38 -14.77 -1.55 3.47
N ASP A 39 -14.43 -1.63 2.19
CA ASP A 39 -14.81 -0.65 1.19
C ASP A 39 -16.22 -0.91 0.64
N ALA A 40 -16.83 0.10 0.05
CA ALA A 40 -18.12 -0.05 -0.64
C ALA A 40 -18.03 -0.97 -1.88
N SER A 41 -16.86 -1.11 -2.50
CA SER A 41 -16.60 -2.01 -3.63
C SER A 41 -16.28 -3.43 -3.12
N PRO A 42 -17.17 -4.43 -3.34
CA PRO A 42 -16.90 -5.81 -2.95
C PRO A 42 -15.70 -6.40 -3.69
N LEU A 43 -15.48 -5.98 -4.94
CA LEU A 43 -14.35 -6.45 -5.74
C LEU A 43 -13.02 -5.98 -5.16
N PHE A 44 -12.95 -4.75 -4.65
CA PHE A 44 -11.73 -4.27 -3.99
C PHE A 44 -11.45 -5.02 -2.69
N ASN A 45 -12.49 -5.28 -1.88
CA ASN A 45 -12.34 -6.05 -0.64
C ASN A 45 -11.78 -7.44 -0.93
N LEU A 46 -12.31 -8.15 -1.93
CA LEU A 46 -11.79 -9.45 -2.38
C LEU A 46 -10.34 -9.36 -2.86
N LEU A 47 -9.98 -8.32 -3.61
CA LEU A 47 -8.61 -8.12 -4.08
C LEU A 47 -7.64 -7.90 -2.91
N SER A 48 -8.02 -7.07 -1.94
CA SER A 48 -7.21 -6.78 -0.76
C SER A 48 -7.06 -8.02 0.13
N GLU A 49 -8.14 -8.75 0.37
CA GLU A 49 -8.14 -9.99 1.15
C GLU A 49 -7.26 -11.06 0.48
N LEU A 50 -7.36 -11.21 -0.84
CA LEU A 50 -6.54 -12.15 -1.60
C LEU A 50 -5.05 -11.87 -1.47
N HIS A 51 -4.64 -10.60 -1.57
CA HIS A 51 -3.22 -10.22 -1.43
C HIS A 51 -2.70 -10.39 0.00
N LEU A 52 -3.53 -10.15 1.01
CA LEU A 52 -3.18 -10.45 2.40
C LEU A 52 -3.02 -11.96 2.62
N ALA A 53 -3.95 -12.77 2.11
CA ALA A 53 -3.90 -14.22 2.21
C ALA A 53 -2.67 -14.81 1.48
N ASP A 54 -2.32 -14.30 0.29
CA ASP A 54 -1.09 -14.70 -0.41
C ASP A 54 0.12 -14.40 0.46
N PHE A 55 0.21 -13.19 1.02
CA PHE A 55 1.32 -12.78 1.87
C PHE A 55 1.50 -13.69 3.09
N GLU A 56 0.43 -13.98 3.81
CA GLU A 56 0.44 -14.85 5.00
C GLU A 56 0.84 -16.30 4.65
N SER A 57 0.42 -16.80 3.48
CA SER A 57 0.70 -18.17 3.04
C SER A 57 2.19 -18.45 2.78
N GLN A 58 3.01 -17.41 2.58
CA GLN A 58 4.39 -17.58 2.13
C GLN A 58 5.29 -18.30 3.13
N HIS A 59 5.05 -18.12 4.43
CA HIS A 59 5.81 -18.86 5.44
C HIS A 59 5.47 -20.35 5.42
N LEU A 60 4.20 -20.69 5.28
CA LEU A 60 3.73 -22.08 5.17
C LEU A 60 4.32 -22.75 3.94
N MET A 61 4.40 -22.04 2.81
CA MET A 61 5.02 -22.55 1.59
C MET A 61 6.52 -22.86 1.75
N ARG A 62 7.24 -22.07 2.56
CA ARG A 62 8.65 -22.33 2.90
C ARG A 62 8.78 -23.60 3.73
N GLN A 63 8.00 -23.73 4.81
CA GLN A 63 7.99 -24.92 5.67
C GLN A 63 7.60 -26.19 4.89
N LEU A 64 6.62 -26.08 3.98
CA LEU A 64 6.20 -27.20 3.15
C LEU A 64 7.30 -27.64 2.18
N SER A 65 8.02 -26.68 1.59
CA SER A 65 9.12 -26.99 0.65
C SER A 65 10.26 -27.79 1.30
N GLU A 66 10.44 -27.68 2.62
CA GLU A 66 11.39 -28.49 3.39
C GLU A 66 10.91 -29.94 3.56
N LYS A 67 9.60 -30.16 3.64
CA LYS A 67 8.98 -31.47 3.88
C LYS A 67 8.69 -32.24 2.59
N ASP A 68 8.12 -31.57 1.60
CA ASP A 68 7.75 -32.16 0.32
C ASP A 68 7.92 -31.14 -0.81
N ARG A 69 8.98 -31.33 -1.60
CA ARG A 69 9.31 -30.44 -2.72
C ARG A 69 8.33 -30.55 -3.87
N THR A 70 7.75 -31.73 -4.11
CA THR A 70 6.83 -31.98 -5.23
C THR A 70 5.49 -31.32 -4.96
N LEU A 71 4.93 -31.53 -3.76
CA LEU A 71 3.70 -30.88 -3.35
C LEU A 71 3.86 -29.35 -3.30
N ALA A 72 4.97 -28.85 -2.75
CA ALA A 72 5.24 -27.42 -2.74
C ALA A 72 5.38 -26.83 -4.16
N ALA A 73 5.97 -27.57 -5.10
CA ALA A 73 6.03 -27.14 -6.50
C ALA A 73 4.64 -27.07 -7.14
N PHE A 74 3.80 -28.09 -6.92
CA PHE A 74 2.42 -28.08 -7.39
C PHE A 74 1.62 -26.91 -6.84
N LEU A 75 1.69 -26.66 -5.53
CA LEU A 75 0.97 -25.54 -4.90
C LEU A 75 1.50 -24.18 -5.33
N ARG A 76 2.81 -24.03 -5.58
CA ARG A 76 3.35 -22.81 -6.20
C ARG A 76 2.74 -22.54 -7.58
N VAL A 77 2.50 -23.57 -8.38
CA VAL A 77 1.78 -23.42 -9.66
C VAL A 77 0.33 -22.99 -9.44
N GLN A 78 -0.36 -23.54 -8.44
CA GLN A 78 -1.73 -23.10 -8.11
C GLN A 78 -1.76 -21.64 -7.64
N ASN A 79 -0.90 -21.24 -6.72
CA ASN A 79 -0.78 -19.84 -6.30
C ASN A 79 -0.49 -18.93 -7.50
N LYS A 80 0.40 -19.35 -8.42
CA LYS A 80 0.68 -18.56 -9.62
C LYS A 80 -0.54 -18.38 -10.52
N ARG A 81 -1.43 -19.38 -10.63
CA ARG A 81 -2.69 -19.24 -11.37
C ARG A 81 -3.62 -18.23 -10.70
N ILE A 82 -3.67 -18.24 -9.37
CA ILE A 82 -4.45 -17.27 -8.58
C ILE A 82 -3.87 -15.87 -8.75
N ASP A 83 -2.55 -15.69 -8.71
CA ASP A 83 -1.88 -14.41 -8.97
C ASP A 83 -2.26 -13.83 -10.34
N LEU A 84 -2.35 -14.69 -11.38
CA LEU A 84 -2.74 -14.25 -12.72
C LEU A 84 -4.19 -13.75 -12.75
N LEU A 85 -5.10 -14.42 -12.04
CA LEU A 85 -6.49 -13.97 -11.91
C LEU A 85 -6.58 -12.66 -11.11
N SER A 86 -5.80 -12.55 -10.03
CA SER A 86 -5.67 -11.33 -9.24
C SER A 86 -5.20 -10.16 -10.10
N ALA A 87 -4.20 -10.38 -10.96
CA ALA A 87 -3.70 -9.36 -11.87
C ALA A 87 -4.74 -8.90 -12.91
N VAL A 88 -5.64 -9.79 -13.36
CA VAL A 88 -6.76 -9.41 -14.24
C VAL A 88 -7.75 -8.52 -13.47
N LEU A 89 -8.14 -8.94 -12.25
CA LEU A 89 -9.05 -8.17 -11.40
C LEU A 89 -8.47 -6.79 -11.06
N ALA A 90 -7.19 -6.73 -10.70
CA ALA A 90 -6.51 -5.49 -10.37
C ALA A 90 -6.46 -4.52 -11.56
N GLN A 91 -6.30 -5.01 -12.79
CA GLN A 91 -6.37 -4.17 -14.01
C GLN A 91 -7.77 -3.57 -14.22
N THR A 92 -8.82 -4.35 -13.99
CA THR A 92 -10.20 -3.84 -14.04
C THR A 92 -10.41 -2.74 -12.99
N LEU A 93 -9.99 -2.98 -11.76
CA LEU A 93 -10.15 -2.02 -10.65
C LEU A 93 -9.27 -0.78 -10.80
N LEU A 94 -8.12 -0.87 -11.47
CA LEU A 94 -7.27 0.29 -11.74
C LEU A 94 -8.01 1.37 -12.54
N GLY A 95 -8.92 0.96 -13.44
CA GLY A 95 -9.77 1.86 -14.20
C GLY A 95 -10.82 2.58 -13.34
N GLU A 96 -11.20 2.00 -12.21
CA GLU A 96 -12.26 2.50 -11.31
C GLU A 96 -11.69 3.44 -10.23
N ILE A 97 -10.57 3.08 -9.61
CA ILE A 97 -9.92 3.84 -8.52
C ILE A 97 -9.32 5.16 -9.01
N GLY A 98 -9.00 5.22 -10.30
CA GLY A 98 -8.45 6.41 -10.94
C GLY A 98 -7.00 6.25 -11.35
N LYS A 99 -6.46 7.32 -11.97
CA LYS A 99 -5.12 7.31 -12.53
C LYS A 99 -4.07 7.28 -11.42
N PRO A 100 -2.95 6.56 -11.63
CA PRO A 100 -1.82 6.63 -10.73
C PRO A 100 -1.35 8.08 -10.52
N GLN A 101 -1.13 8.45 -9.27
CA GLN A 101 -0.60 9.74 -8.86
C GLN A 101 0.69 9.57 -8.06
N ARG A 102 1.53 10.61 -8.07
CA ARG A 102 2.76 10.61 -7.27
C ARG A 102 2.42 10.73 -5.79
N VAL A 103 3.11 9.93 -4.99
CA VAL A 103 2.96 9.90 -3.52
C VAL A 103 4.32 9.76 -2.87
N ILE A 104 4.42 10.20 -1.62
CA ILE A 104 5.51 9.82 -0.72
C ILE A 104 4.95 8.79 0.27
N LEU A 105 5.51 7.58 0.25
CA LEU A 105 5.02 6.45 1.03
C LEU A 105 6.07 5.96 2.02
N SER A 106 5.63 5.67 3.23
CA SER A 106 6.39 5.06 4.31
C SER A 106 5.57 3.97 5.00
N GLU A 107 6.18 3.20 5.90
CA GLU A 107 5.45 2.21 6.70
C GLU A 107 4.43 2.87 7.65
N GLY A 108 4.67 4.12 8.05
CA GLY A 108 3.82 4.85 8.99
C GLY A 108 2.76 5.74 8.33
N GLY A 109 2.80 5.97 7.02
CA GLY A 109 1.87 6.90 6.39
C GLY A 109 2.15 7.19 4.92
N ILE A 110 1.24 7.95 4.32
CA ILE A 110 1.29 8.37 2.93
C ILE A 110 1.01 9.87 2.80
N GLU A 111 1.74 10.52 1.90
CA GLU A 111 1.53 11.89 1.48
C GLU A 111 1.15 11.92 -0.01
N PHE A 112 0.12 12.69 -0.33
CA PHE A 112 -0.46 12.74 -1.68
C PHE A 112 -1.10 14.11 -1.95
N ALA A 113 -1.38 14.36 -3.23
CA ALA A 113 -2.07 15.58 -3.65
C ALA A 113 -3.59 15.40 -3.66
N GLN A 114 -4.32 16.44 -3.27
CA GLN A 114 -5.78 16.51 -3.36
C GLN A 114 -6.23 17.88 -3.87
N THR A 115 -7.33 17.90 -4.62
CA THR A 115 -7.89 19.15 -5.12
C THR A 115 -8.53 19.96 -3.98
N THR A 116 -9.19 19.27 -3.05
CA THR A 116 -9.87 19.89 -1.91
C THR A 116 -9.08 19.71 -0.61
N PRO A 117 -9.12 20.69 0.31
CA PRO A 117 -8.45 20.56 1.59
C PRO A 117 -9.15 19.49 2.44
N ILE A 118 -8.37 18.76 3.24
CA ILE A 118 -8.88 17.82 4.24
C ILE A 118 -8.33 18.23 5.61
N ALA A 119 -9.21 18.44 6.58
CA ALA A 119 -8.81 18.95 7.89
C ALA A 119 -7.91 17.94 8.64
N PRO A 120 -6.84 18.40 9.33
CA PRO A 120 -6.08 17.56 10.25
C PRO A 120 -6.98 16.87 11.29
N GLY A 121 -6.66 15.63 11.62
CA GLY A 121 -7.47 14.77 12.50
C GLY A 121 -8.58 13.99 11.78
N THR A 122 -8.92 14.33 10.54
CA THR A 122 -9.90 13.57 9.74
C THR A 122 -9.41 12.13 9.53
N ARG A 123 -10.28 11.15 9.78
CA ARG A 123 -10.01 9.74 9.50
C ARG A 123 -10.45 9.40 8.08
N LEU A 124 -9.60 8.67 7.37
CA LEU A 124 -9.73 8.37 5.95
C LEU A 124 -9.66 6.86 5.72
N ALA A 125 -10.44 6.38 4.74
CA ALA A 125 -10.15 5.14 4.05
C ALA A 125 -9.15 5.47 2.92
N VAL A 126 -8.05 4.73 2.89
CA VAL A 126 -6.99 4.86 1.90
C VAL A 126 -6.97 3.60 1.06
N LYS A 127 -7.58 3.68 -0.12
CA LYS A 127 -7.67 2.60 -1.08
C LYS A 127 -6.52 2.73 -2.08
N MET A 128 -5.63 1.74 -2.12
CA MET A 128 -4.41 1.79 -2.93
C MET A 128 -4.30 0.58 -3.85
N ILE A 129 -3.85 0.81 -5.09
CA ILE A 129 -3.21 -0.22 -5.90
C ILE A 129 -1.73 0.12 -6.09
N LEU A 130 -0.88 -0.70 -5.49
CA LEU A 130 0.56 -0.55 -5.45
C LEU A 130 1.22 -1.23 -6.65
N MET A 131 1.93 -0.44 -7.46
CA MET A 131 2.54 -0.87 -8.73
C MET A 131 4.01 -1.31 -8.54
N PRO A 132 4.58 -2.18 -9.39
CA PRO A 132 4.00 -2.75 -10.62
C PRO A 132 3.19 -4.04 -10.42
N ARG A 133 3.13 -4.59 -9.20
CA ARG A 133 2.45 -5.88 -8.93
C ARG A 133 0.93 -5.77 -8.82
N ALA A 134 0.39 -4.55 -8.94
CA ALA A 134 -1.03 -4.25 -8.78
C ALA A 134 -1.61 -4.77 -7.45
N LEU A 135 -0.84 -4.61 -6.37
CA LEU A 135 -1.22 -5.06 -5.04
C LEU A 135 -2.30 -4.13 -4.46
N GLY A 136 -3.49 -4.68 -4.22
CA GLY A 136 -4.60 -3.96 -3.59
C GLY A 136 -4.43 -3.90 -2.08
N LEU A 137 -4.58 -2.71 -1.50
CA LEU A 137 -4.51 -2.52 -0.05
C LEU A 137 -5.51 -1.45 0.40
N LEU A 138 -6.34 -1.78 1.40
CA LEU A 138 -7.23 -0.85 2.08
C LEU A 138 -6.73 -0.57 3.49
N LEU A 139 -6.41 0.69 3.81
CA LEU A 139 -5.94 1.10 5.13
C LEU A 139 -6.81 2.20 5.71
N ARG A 140 -6.87 2.26 7.05
CA ARG A 140 -7.32 3.47 7.76
C ARG A 140 -6.13 4.42 7.91
N ALA A 141 -6.39 5.71 7.77
CA ALA A 141 -5.39 6.74 8.03
C ALA A 141 -6.00 7.93 8.76
N ARG A 142 -5.16 8.74 9.41
CA ARG A 142 -5.52 10.03 9.99
C ARG A 142 -4.73 11.13 9.30
N VAL A 143 -5.41 12.21 8.90
CA VAL A 143 -4.74 13.40 8.36
C VAL A 143 -3.89 14.04 9.45
N THR A 144 -2.60 14.20 9.18
CA THR A 144 -1.66 14.85 10.10
C THR A 144 -1.46 16.32 9.75
N HIS A 145 -1.46 16.66 8.46
CA HIS A 145 -1.38 18.04 7.98
C HIS A 145 -2.02 18.19 6.60
N CYS A 146 -2.35 19.43 6.26
CA CYS A 146 -2.85 19.84 4.94
C CYS A 146 -2.23 21.20 4.59
N ALA A 147 -1.44 21.25 3.53
CA ALA A 147 -0.76 22.46 3.08
C ALA A 147 -1.17 22.82 1.64
N PRO A 148 -1.41 24.11 1.32
CA PRO A 148 -1.68 24.51 -0.07
C PRO A 148 -0.44 24.28 -0.94
N ARG A 149 -0.64 23.77 -2.16
CA ARG A 149 0.47 23.55 -3.12
C ARG A 149 0.64 24.75 -4.06
N PRO A 150 1.86 25.05 -4.53
CA PRO A 150 2.11 26.17 -5.44
C PRO A 150 1.37 26.07 -6.79
N ASP A 151 1.13 24.84 -7.26
CA ASP A 151 0.40 24.51 -8.49
C ASP A 151 -1.12 24.43 -8.31
N GLY A 152 -1.62 24.76 -7.11
CA GLY A 152 -3.02 24.62 -6.73
C GLY A 152 -3.32 23.26 -6.09
N GLY A 153 -4.45 23.21 -5.38
CA GLY A 153 -4.79 22.07 -4.54
C GLY A 153 -3.97 22.04 -3.24
N HIS A 154 -3.90 20.86 -2.63
CA HIS A 154 -3.39 20.64 -1.28
C HIS A 154 -2.51 19.39 -1.25
N GLU A 155 -1.44 19.46 -0.46
CA GLU A 155 -0.63 18.32 -0.05
C GLU A 155 -1.16 17.82 1.28
N ILE A 156 -1.54 16.54 1.32
CA ILE A 156 -2.16 15.91 2.47
C ILE A 156 -1.19 14.85 2.98
N GLY A 157 -0.63 15.08 4.16
CA GLY A 157 0.16 14.07 4.86
C GLY A 157 -0.69 13.30 5.85
N THR A 158 -0.66 11.98 5.78
CA THR A 158 -1.44 11.10 6.64
C THR A 158 -0.54 10.13 7.40
N GLU A 159 -1.04 9.61 8.52
CA GLU A 159 -0.45 8.46 9.21
C GLU A 159 -1.44 7.28 9.15
N PHE A 160 -0.94 6.07 8.94
CA PHE A 160 -1.78 4.87 8.99
C PHE A 160 -2.14 4.53 10.43
N ILE A 161 -3.38 4.13 10.66
CA ILE A 161 -3.91 3.77 11.98
C ILE A 161 -4.57 2.39 11.91
N ASP A 162 -4.61 1.70 13.05
CA ASP A 162 -5.34 0.43 13.21
C ASP A 162 -4.98 -0.65 12.17
N MET A 163 -3.74 -0.64 11.68
CA MET A 163 -3.25 -1.66 10.76
C MET A 163 -3.13 -3.02 11.45
N THR A 164 -3.42 -4.10 10.72
CA THR A 164 -3.04 -5.45 11.16
C THR A 164 -1.55 -5.69 10.91
N ASP A 165 -0.98 -6.72 11.57
CA ASP A 165 0.41 -7.10 11.34
C ASP A 165 0.66 -7.54 9.89
N ALA A 166 -0.30 -8.24 9.29
CA ALA A 166 -0.24 -8.62 7.88
C ALA A 166 -0.19 -7.38 6.96
N GLN A 167 -1.04 -6.38 7.20
CA GLN A 167 -1.02 -5.13 6.44
C GLN A 167 0.31 -4.37 6.61
N ARG A 168 0.81 -4.25 7.85
CA ARG A 168 2.11 -3.61 8.15
C ARG A 168 3.25 -4.29 7.40
N GLN A 169 3.36 -5.61 7.53
CA GLN A 169 4.44 -6.36 6.91
C GLN A 169 4.34 -6.40 5.38
N LEU A 170 3.12 -6.44 4.83
CA LEU A 170 2.88 -6.37 3.39
C LEU A 170 3.38 -5.02 2.82
N LEU A 171 3.03 -3.92 3.49
CA LEU A 171 3.45 -2.57 3.11
C LEU A 171 4.97 -2.39 3.25
N ALA A 172 5.55 -2.78 4.39
CA ALA A 172 7.00 -2.71 4.63
C ALA A 172 7.78 -3.47 3.55
N ARG A 173 7.33 -4.68 3.21
CA ARG A 173 7.96 -5.46 2.14
C ARG A 173 7.84 -4.79 0.78
N TYR A 174 6.69 -4.20 0.47
CA TYR A 174 6.52 -3.44 -0.77
C TYR A 174 7.53 -2.29 -0.85
N ILE A 175 7.62 -1.47 0.21
CA ILE A 175 8.53 -0.33 0.29
C ILE A 175 9.99 -0.77 0.09
N LEU A 176 10.41 -1.84 0.78
CA LEU A 176 11.75 -2.40 0.64
C LEU A 176 12.03 -2.86 -0.80
N GLN A 177 11.08 -3.52 -1.45
CA GLN A 177 11.23 -3.97 -2.84
C GLN A 177 11.38 -2.78 -3.81
N ARG A 178 10.57 -1.72 -3.62
CA ARG A 178 10.63 -0.50 -4.44
C ARG A 178 11.94 0.25 -4.23
N GLN A 179 12.39 0.39 -2.99
CA GLN A 179 13.70 0.96 -2.66
C GLN A 179 14.83 0.22 -3.39
N GLN A 180 14.86 -1.11 -3.30
CA GLN A 180 15.88 -1.91 -3.97
C GLN A 180 15.83 -1.75 -5.49
N GLN A 181 14.63 -1.64 -6.08
CA GLN A 181 14.46 -1.41 -7.51
C GLN A 181 14.98 -0.04 -7.93
N GLN A 182 14.62 1.02 -7.22
CA GLN A 182 15.06 2.39 -7.50
C GLN A 182 16.59 2.52 -7.41
N ARG A 183 17.20 1.89 -6.40
CA ARG A 183 18.67 1.85 -6.27
C ARG A 183 19.35 1.16 -7.46
N ARG A 184 18.81 0.03 -7.93
CA ARG A 184 19.35 -0.65 -9.13
C ARG A 184 19.25 0.24 -10.37
N GLN A 185 18.10 0.86 -10.59
CA GLN A 185 17.88 1.76 -11.73
C GLN A 185 18.81 2.99 -11.70
N ALA A 186 19.03 3.57 -10.52
CA ALA A 186 19.94 4.70 -10.35
C ALA A 186 21.41 4.31 -10.65
N LEU A 187 21.83 3.11 -10.26
CA LEU A 187 23.16 2.59 -10.59
C LEU A 187 23.31 2.34 -12.10
N GLU A 188 22.32 1.71 -12.74
CA GLU A 188 22.32 1.45 -14.20
C GLU A 188 22.32 2.74 -15.04
N GLN A 189 21.66 3.81 -14.56
CA GLN A 189 21.66 5.12 -15.22
C GLN A 189 22.97 5.90 -15.03
N ASN A 190 23.69 5.63 -13.93
CA ASN A 190 24.96 6.25 -13.59
C ASN A 190 26.18 5.45 -14.08
N ASP A 191 25.96 4.31 -14.74
CA ASP A 191 27.01 3.51 -15.38
C ASP A 191 27.00 3.85 -16.89
N PRO A 192 27.73 4.89 -17.35
CA PRO A 192 27.88 5.12 -18.77
C PRO A 192 28.62 3.92 -19.34
N ALA A 193 28.00 3.22 -20.30
CA ALA A 193 28.57 2.08 -20.99
C ALA A 193 30.08 2.23 -21.24
N SER A 194 30.87 1.26 -20.75
CA SER A 194 32.25 1.03 -21.18
C SER A 194 32.30 0.61 -22.64
#